data_AF-A0A9D9YFA6-F1
#
_entry.id   AF-A0A9D9YFA6-F1
#
_cell.length_a   1.000
_cell.length_b   1.000
_cell.length_c   1.000
_cell.angle_alpha   90.00
_cell.angle_beta   90.00
_cell.angle_gamma   90.00
#
_symmetry.space_group_name_H-M   'P 1'
#
loop_
_entity.id
_entity.type
_entity.pdbx_description
1 polymer ?
#
loop_
_entity_poly.entity_id
_entity_poly.type
_entity_poly.pdbx_seq_one_letter_code
_entity_poly.pdbx_strand_id
1 'polypeptide(L)'
;MYQKLYDEALPIHKKAYHYYSLAKDTLILPFALRNIGRAFTAQHNADSTLYYYEAGFQSAKRINNTRRMSVIQSELAGVYLQLGRYEEARAALIQSSANLLGNENVAPNNLIWGKLYKGINKIDSASFYYHKAIQSRSVYIKSGAYLDLYQIERASSRDKEALTYIDQYLIYQDSIQKITDTESVKKVEMLYSYRHVEKENDRLALANAKNKAFIYQLIAGGLVFLFIITAVFYREHKRKQQQLEQERRLRFFEERSHKESLHQIELNNEQILLLKKQLIVAREQNDLVGEELLIVKSRLLEEKNNHITALYTERETLLSAFRKSEIYFTVIEKSKNPQAKLTEEEWTKLQIELDLTFDNFTNRLYTLYPNFTEVELRVCYLLKMSVLSSDIAHLIVKARSSVSSIRERLYKKIHGVPGIPKMLDAFIADF
;
A
#
# COMPACT_ATOMS: atom_id res chain seq x y z
N MET A 1 -12.23 12.81 -49.32
CA MET A 1 -12.40 12.03 -48.07
C MET A 1 -11.60 10.73 -48.08
N TYR A 2 -11.54 9.99 -49.21
CA TYR A 2 -10.71 8.78 -49.34
C TYR A 2 -9.19 8.99 -49.20
N GLN A 3 -8.64 10.08 -49.72
CA GLN A 3 -7.19 10.35 -49.68
C GLN A 3 -6.62 10.46 -48.25
N LYS A 4 -7.33 11.18 -47.35
CA LYS A 4 -6.98 11.27 -45.92
C LYS A 4 -7.00 9.91 -45.19
N LEU A 5 -7.84 8.98 -45.64
CA LEU A 5 -7.96 7.65 -45.01
C LEU A 5 -6.80 6.72 -45.36
N TYR A 6 -6.18 6.88 -46.54
CA TYR A 6 -5.00 6.11 -46.91
C TYR A 6 -3.74 6.61 -46.20
N ASP A 7 -3.65 7.91 -45.91
CA ASP A 7 -2.57 8.50 -45.11
C ASP A 7 -2.57 7.96 -43.66
N GLU A 8 -3.74 7.74 -43.07
CA GLU A 8 -3.88 7.11 -41.75
C GLU A 8 -3.71 5.57 -41.80
N ALA A 9 -4.07 4.93 -42.91
CA ALA A 9 -3.97 3.48 -43.07
C ALA A 9 -2.52 2.98 -43.25
N LEU A 10 -1.66 3.76 -43.89
CA LEU A 10 -0.28 3.37 -44.17
C LEU A 10 0.55 3.08 -42.89
N PRO A 11 0.55 3.93 -41.85
CA PRO A 11 1.18 3.62 -40.57
C PRO A 11 0.66 2.33 -39.92
N ILE A 12 -0.65 2.09 -39.99
CA ILE A 12 -1.30 0.89 -39.44
C ILE A 12 -0.82 -0.36 -40.18
N HIS A 13 -0.83 -0.34 -41.52
CA HIS A 13 -0.36 -1.45 -42.33
C HIS A 13 1.15 -1.73 -42.12
N LYS A 14 1.98 -0.69 -41.95
CA LYS A 14 3.40 -0.84 -41.60
C LYS A 14 3.60 -1.47 -40.21
N LYS A 15 2.83 -1.04 -39.20
CA LYS A 15 2.85 -1.66 -37.85
C LYS A 15 2.40 -3.13 -37.91
N ALA A 16 1.32 -3.42 -38.63
CA ALA A 16 0.84 -4.78 -38.81
C ALA A 16 1.91 -5.67 -39.46
N TYR A 17 2.53 -5.20 -40.55
CA TYR A 17 3.66 -5.87 -41.19
C TYR A 17 4.82 -6.14 -40.21
N HIS A 18 5.19 -5.16 -39.38
CA HIS A 18 6.22 -5.32 -38.35
C HIS A 18 5.89 -6.45 -37.37
N TYR A 19 4.67 -6.46 -36.81
CA TYR A 19 4.26 -7.52 -35.88
C TYR A 19 4.17 -8.90 -36.55
N TYR A 20 3.65 -8.99 -37.78
CA TYR A 20 3.63 -10.26 -38.52
C TYR A 20 5.04 -10.77 -38.83
N SER A 21 5.98 -9.86 -39.09
CA SER A 21 7.39 -10.21 -39.29
C SER A 21 8.02 -10.75 -38.00
N LEU A 22 7.74 -10.13 -36.85
CA LEU A 22 8.20 -10.63 -35.54
C LEU A 22 7.61 -12.01 -35.21
N ALA A 23 6.32 -12.21 -35.53
CA ALA A 23 5.63 -13.47 -35.35
C ALA A 23 6.06 -14.57 -36.36
N LYS A 24 6.88 -14.22 -37.37
CA LYS A 24 7.27 -15.09 -38.49
C LYS A 24 6.06 -15.68 -39.23
N ASP A 25 4.96 -14.93 -39.30
CA ASP A 25 3.75 -15.36 -39.98
C ASP A 25 3.88 -15.19 -41.50
N THR A 26 4.53 -16.18 -42.13
CA THR A 26 4.74 -16.22 -43.58
C THR A 26 3.44 -16.29 -44.36
N LEU A 27 2.35 -16.74 -43.73
CA LEU A 27 1.03 -16.78 -44.34
C LEU A 27 0.35 -15.41 -44.31
N ILE A 28 0.64 -14.44 -43.46
CA ILE A 28 -0.04 -13.12 -43.52
C ILE A 28 0.81 -12.05 -44.20
N LEU A 29 2.13 -12.19 -44.22
CA LEU A 29 3.07 -11.22 -44.78
C LEU A 29 2.77 -10.75 -46.22
N PRO A 30 2.39 -11.61 -47.19
CA PRO A 30 2.05 -11.15 -48.53
C PRO A 30 0.85 -10.18 -48.57
N PHE A 31 -0.14 -10.36 -47.69
CA PHE A 31 -1.31 -9.48 -47.61
C PHE A 31 -0.95 -8.11 -47.02
N ALA A 32 -0.12 -8.11 -45.98
CA ALA A 32 0.35 -6.87 -45.36
C ALA A 32 1.13 -6.02 -46.37
N LEU A 33 2.06 -6.63 -47.12
CA LEU A 33 2.84 -5.96 -48.16
C LEU A 33 1.96 -5.41 -49.29
N ARG A 34 1.01 -6.21 -49.79
CA ARG A 34 0.03 -5.77 -50.79
C ARG A 34 -0.80 -4.58 -50.32
N ASN A 35 -1.26 -4.59 -49.06
CA ASN A 35 -2.06 -3.50 -48.51
C ASN A 35 -1.24 -2.20 -48.36
N ILE A 36 0.06 -2.31 -48.04
CA ILE A 36 0.99 -1.17 -48.09
C ILE A 36 1.10 -0.65 -49.54
N GLY A 37 1.25 -1.54 -50.52
CA GLY A 37 1.25 -1.19 -51.95
C GLY A 37 -0.01 -0.42 -52.38
N ARG A 38 -1.20 -0.90 -51.98
CA ARG A 38 -2.48 -0.21 -52.23
C ARG A 38 -2.53 1.19 -51.64
N ALA A 39 -2.02 1.38 -50.42
CA ALA A 39 -1.97 2.69 -49.78
C ALA A 39 -1.08 3.66 -50.57
N PHE A 40 0.08 3.20 -51.06
CA PHE A 40 0.93 4.00 -51.94
C PHE A 40 0.30 4.28 -53.32
N THR A 41 -0.48 3.33 -53.86
CA THR A 41 -1.22 3.54 -55.12
C THR A 41 -2.22 4.68 -54.98
N ALA A 42 -2.92 4.74 -53.85
CA ALA A 42 -3.86 5.83 -53.55
C ALA A 42 -3.17 7.19 -53.32
N GLN A 43 -1.88 7.17 -52.96
CA GLN A 43 -1.03 8.36 -52.86
C GLN A 43 -0.32 8.72 -54.17
N HIS A 44 -0.58 7.98 -55.26
CA HIS A 44 0.09 8.16 -56.56
C HIS A 44 1.62 8.00 -56.51
N ASN A 45 2.16 7.24 -55.55
CA ASN A 45 3.60 6.97 -55.44
C ASN A 45 3.96 5.66 -56.16
N ALA A 46 4.23 5.77 -57.46
CA ALA A 46 4.47 4.62 -58.34
C ALA A 46 5.64 3.74 -57.88
N ASP A 47 6.76 4.33 -57.47
CA ASP A 47 7.96 3.59 -57.07
C ASP A 47 7.70 2.74 -55.83
N SER A 48 7.09 3.33 -54.80
CA SER A 48 6.76 2.61 -53.57
C SER A 48 5.68 1.55 -53.83
N THR A 49 4.67 1.87 -54.65
CA THR A 49 3.66 0.90 -55.07
C THR A 49 4.28 -0.35 -55.69
N LEU A 50 5.15 -0.17 -56.69
CA LEU A 50 5.79 -1.28 -57.40
C LEU A 50 6.68 -2.09 -56.45
N TYR A 51 7.48 -1.41 -55.61
CA TYR A 51 8.33 -2.07 -54.62
C TYR A 51 7.54 -2.98 -53.69
N TYR A 52 6.47 -2.49 -53.06
CA TYR A 52 5.71 -3.25 -52.08
C TYR A 52 4.87 -4.37 -52.71
N TYR A 53 4.35 -4.16 -53.93
CA TYR A 53 3.69 -5.24 -54.66
C TYR A 53 4.67 -6.34 -55.08
N GLU A 54 5.85 -6.00 -55.57
CA GLU A 54 6.87 -6.99 -55.93
C GLU A 54 7.36 -7.76 -54.70
N ALA A 55 7.62 -7.06 -53.58
CA ALA A 55 7.95 -7.70 -52.31
C ALA A 55 6.85 -8.66 -51.84
N GLY A 56 5.57 -8.24 -51.96
CA GLY A 56 4.42 -9.08 -51.66
C GLY A 56 4.33 -10.31 -52.55
N PHE A 57 4.59 -10.15 -53.85
CA PHE A 57 4.61 -11.25 -54.81
C PHE A 57 5.72 -12.26 -54.50
N GLN A 58 6.94 -11.81 -54.26
CA GLN A 58 8.05 -12.67 -53.87
C GLN A 58 7.78 -13.41 -52.56
N SER A 59 7.16 -12.72 -51.59
CA SER A 59 6.72 -13.34 -50.34
C SER A 59 5.67 -14.44 -50.60
N ALA A 60 4.67 -14.20 -51.45
CA ALA A 60 3.67 -15.19 -51.83
C ALA A 60 4.27 -16.39 -52.60
N LYS A 61 5.27 -16.13 -53.44
CA LYS A 61 6.00 -17.15 -54.21
C LYS A 61 6.78 -18.10 -53.31
N ARG A 62 7.46 -17.57 -52.27
CA ARG A 62 8.20 -18.39 -51.30
C ARG A 62 7.34 -19.42 -50.56
N ILE A 63 6.06 -19.11 -50.35
CA ILE A 63 5.10 -20.00 -49.69
C ILE A 63 4.23 -20.79 -50.69
N ASN A 64 4.57 -20.75 -51.99
CA ASN A 64 3.82 -21.39 -53.08
C ASN A 64 2.31 -21.09 -53.06
N ASN A 65 1.92 -19.86 -52.71
CA ASN A 65 0.51 -19.48 -52.66
C ASN A 65 0.04 -18.88 -53.99
N THR A 66 -0.34 -19.76 -54.90
CA THR A 66 -0.71 -19.44 -56.29
C THR A 66 -1.88 -18.45 -56.38
N ARG A 67 -2.87 -18.57 -55.49
CA ARG A 67 -4.01 -17.63 -55.41
C ARG A 67 -3.57 -16.21 -55.08
N ARG A 68 -2.63 -16.04 -54.14
CA ARG A 68 -2.13 -14.72 -53.76
C ARG A 68 -1.23 -14.12 -54.80
N MET A 69 -0.37 -14.94 -55.39
CA MET A 69 0.45 -14.55 -56.53
C MET A 69 -0.43 -13.97 -57.65
N SER A 70 -1.54 -14.64 -57.99
CA SER A 70 -2.50 -14.16 -58.98
C SER A 70 -3.14 -12.81 -58.61
N VAL A 71 -3.60 -12.64 -57.38
CA VAL A 71 -4.21 -11.37 -56.93
C VAL A 71 -3.21 -10.21 -57.01
N ILE A 72 -1.96 -10.41 -56.56
CA ILE A 72 -0.94 -9.36 -56.59
C ILE A 72 -0.56 -9.02 -58.03
N GLN A 73 -0.42 -10.01 -58.92
CA GLN A 73 -0.16 -9.79 -60.35
C GLN A 73 -1.31 -9.05 -61.05
N SER A 74 -2.55 -9.28 -60.64
CA SER A 74 -3.72 -8.52 -61.14
C SER A 74 -3.64 -7.04 -60.77
N GLU A 75 -3.23 -6.73 -59.54
CA GLU A 75 -3.06 -5.35 -59.08
C GLU A 75 -1.88 -4.67 -59.77
N LEU A 76 -0.74 -5.37 -59.91
CA LEU A 76 0.41 -4.89 -60.68
C LEU A 76 0.04 -4.56 -62.12
N ALA A 77 -0.76 -5.40 -62.79
CA ALA A 77 -1.24 -5.11 -64.13
C ALA A 77 -2.02 -3.78 -64.21
N GLY A 78 -2.89 -3.52 -63.22
CA GLY A 78 -3.63 -2.26 -63.13
C GLY A 78 -2.70 -1.04 -62.97
N VAL A 79 -1.66 -1.16 -62.13
CA VAL A 79 -0.65 -0.11 -61.94
C VAL A 79 0.16 0.11 -63.22
N TYR A 80 0.62 -0.95 -63.87
CA TYR A 80 1.35 -0.83 -65.14
C TYR A 80 0.52 -0.16 -66.23
N LEU A 81 -0.79 -0.43 -66.31
CA LEU A 81 -1.68 0.30 -67.22
C LEU A 81 -1.77 1.79 -66.91
N GLN A 82 -1.86 2.17 -65.63
CA GLN A 82 -1.85 3.58 -65.23
C GLN A 82 -0.55 4.29 -65.61
N LEU A 83 0.56 3.56 -65.63
CA LEU A 83 1.89 4.05 -66.02
C LEU A 83 2.15 3.98 -67.54
N GLY A 84 1.19 3.50 -68.35
CA GLY A 84 1.38 3.30 -69.80
C GLY A 84 2.32 2.14 -70.17
N ARG A 85 2.68 1.29 -69.21
CA ARG A 85 3.61 0.16 -69.38
C ARG A 85 2.85 -1.09 -69.86
N TYR A 86 2.35 -1.04 -71.09
CA TYR A 86 1.40 -2.04 -71.62
C TYR A 86 1.96 -3.48 -71.71
N GLU A 87 3.23 -3.66 -72.08
CA GLU A 87 3.83 -5.00 -72.16
C GLU A 87 3.97 -5.65 -70.78
N GLU A 88 4.33 -4.87 -69.77
CA GLU A 88 4.46 -5.36 -68.39
C GLU A 88 3.10 -5.62 -67.77
N ALA A 89 2.09 -4.78 -68.08
CA ALA A 89 0.70 -5.05 -67.73
C ALA A 89 0.22 -6.37 -68.35
N ARG A 90 0.54 -6.62 -69.62
CA ARG A 90 0.20 -7.87 -70.32
C ARG A 90 0.88 -9.07 -69.68
N ALA A 91 2.18 -8.99 -69.38
CA ALA A 91 2.91 -10.05 -68.72
C ALA A 91 2.33 -10.37 -67.33
N ALA A 92 2.03 -9.35 -66.53
CA ALA A 92 1.40 -9.50 -65.21
C ALA A 92 0.00 -10.15 -65.30
N LEU A 93 -0.81 -9.77 -66.29
CA LEU A 93 -2.12 -10.42 -66.53
C LEU A 93 -2.00 -11.89 -66.91
N ILE A 94 -1.06 -12.25 -67.78
CA ILE A 94 -0.79 -13.64 -68.16
C ILE A 94 -0.39 -14.44 -66.92
N GLN A 95 0.55 -13.94 -66.13
CA GLN A 95 0.98 -14.58 -64.89
C GLN A 95 -0.17 -14.72 -63.88
N SER A 96 -1.08 -13.75 -63.80
CA SER A 96 -2.26 -13.88 -62.96
C SER A 96 -3.18 -15.01 -63.42
N SER A 97 -3.37 -15.19 -64.73
CA SER A 97 -4.26 -16.20 -65.30
C SER A 97 -3.69 -17.62 -65.26
N ALA A 98 -2.38 -17.78 -65.53
CA ALA A 98 -1.69 -19.08 -65.49
C ALA A 98 -1.70 -19.72 -64.08
N ASN A 99 -1.80 -18.88 -63.05
CA ASN A 99 -1.80 -19.25 -61.64
C ASN A 99 -3.18 -19.75 -61.12
N LEU A 100 -4.22 -19.82 -61.97
CA LEU A 100 -5.60 -20.18 -61.59
C LEU A 100 -6.19 -21.37 -62.39
N LEU A 101 -5.34 -22.17 -63.04
CA LEU A 101 -5.75 -23.33 -63.84
C LEU A 101 -6.54 -24.34 -62.98
N GLY A 102 -7.87 -24.26 -63.02
CA GLY A 102 -8.75 -25.19 -62.30
C GLY A 102 -10.17 -24.68 -61.98
N ASN A 103 -10.57 -23.47 -62.35
CA ASN A 103 -11.96 -23.04 -62.20
C ASN A 103 -12.40 -22.18 -63.39
N GLU A 104 -13.56 -22.48 -63.96
CA GLU A 104 -14.20 -21.85 -65.13
C GLU A 104 -14.57 -20.36 -64.96
N ASN A 105 -13.94 -19.66 -64.01
CA ASN A 105 -14.02 -18.22 -63.84
C ASN A 105 -12.66 -17.57 -64.16
N VAL A 106 -12.33 -17.51 -65.45
CA VAL A 106 -11.26 -16.65 -66.03
C VAL A 106 -11.62 -15.14 -65.90
N ALA A 107 -12.54 -14.79 -65.00
CA ALA A 107 -13.29 -13.55 -65.03
C ALA A 107 -12.81 -12.36 -64.18
N PRO A 108 -11.84 -12.42 -63.23
CA PRO A 108 -11.60 -11.25 -62.38
C PRO A 108 -10.91 -10.08 -63.10
N ASN A 109 -10.18 -10.33 -64.20
CA ASN A 109 -9.37 -9.32 -64.87
C ASN A 109 -9.88 -8.89 -66.25
N ASN A 110 -11.09 -9.30 -66.67
CA ASN A 110 -11.61 -8.95 -67.99
C ASN A 110 -11.67 -7.43 -68.23
N LEU A 111 -11.97 -6.65 -67.18
CA LEU A 111 -11.92 -5.19 -67.26
C LEU A 111 -10.49 -4.67 -67.54
N ILE A 112 -9.48 -5.27 -66.92
CA ILE A 112 -8.06 -4.89 -67.08
C ILE A 112 -7.57 -5.29 -68.47
N TRP A 113 -7.97 -6.48 -68.96
CA TRP A 113 -7.71 -6.90 -70.34
C TRP A 113 -8.34 -5.95 -71.36
N GLY A 114 -9.60 -5.55 -71.14
CA GLY A 114 -10.27 -4.56 -71.99
C GLY A 114 -9.50 -3.23 -72.04
N LYS A 115 -9.09 -2.70 -70.88
CA LYS A 115 -8.30 -1.47 -70.78
C LYS A 115 -6.93 -1.58 -71.44
N LEU A 116 -6.25 -2.72 -71.29
CA LEU A 116 -4.99 -3.00 -71.98
C LEU A 116 -5.17 -2.93 -73.50
N TYR A 117 -6.13 -3.67 -74.05
CA TYR A 117 -6.38 -3.69 -75.50
C TYR A 117 -6.82 -2.34 -76.05
N LYS A 118 -7.64 -1.60 -75.28
CA LYS A 118 -8.01 -0.22 -75.61
C LYS A 118 -6.80 0.71 -75.65
N GLY A 119 -5.90 0.59 -74.67
CA GLY A 119 -4.66 1.38 -74.59
C GLY A 119 -3.69 1.15 -75.74
N ILE A 120 -3.64 -0.07 -76.30
CA ILE A 120 -2.86 -0.40 -77.51
C ILE A 120 -3.66 -0.27 -78.81
N ASN A 121 -4.80 0.44 -78.76
CA ASN A 121 -5.68 0.72 -79.90
C ASN A 121 -6.28 -0.52 -80.62
N LYS A 122 -6.39 -1.66 -79.92
CA LYS A 122 -7.08 -2.87 -80.41
C LYS A 122 -8.53 -2.90 -79.93
N ILE A 123 -9.35 -2.03 -80.53
CA ILE A 123 -10.73 -1.76 -80.07
C ILE A 123 -11.62 -3.01 -80.09
N ASP A 124 -11.56 -3.87 -81.11
CA ASP A 124 -12.39 -5.09 -81.16
C ASP A 124 -12.08 -6.04 -79.99
N SER A 125 -10.79 -6.20 -79.68
CA SER A 125 -10.35 -7.00 -78.53
C SER A 125 -10.80 -6.35 -77.23
N ALA A 126 -10.69 -5.03 -77.12
CA ALA A 126 -11.17 -4.29 -75.95
C ALA A 126 -12.66 -4.53 -75.71
N SER A 127 -13.49 -4.34 -76.74
CA SER A 127 -14.93 -4.57 -76.70
C SER A 127 -15.28 -6.00 -76.30
N PHE A 128 -14.59 -7.02 -76.84
CA PHE A 128 -14.78 -8.41 -76.44
C PHE A 128 -14.57 -8.62 -74.93
N TYR A 129 -13.48 -8.10 -74.38
CA TYR A 129 -13.19 -8.26 -72.95
C TYR A 129 -14.11 -7.42 -72.06
N TYR A 130 -14.55 -6.24 -72.50
CA TYR A 130 -15.55 -5.47 -71.76
C TYR A 130 -16.92 -6.16 -71.72
N HIS A 131 -17.34 -6.82 -72.81
CA HIS A 131 -18.56 -7.64 -72.81
C HIS A 131 -18.46 -8.85 -71.87
N LYS A 132 -17.27 -9.41 -71.69
CA LYS A 132 -17.04 -10.42 -70.63
C LYS A 132 -17.05 -9.80 -69.23
N ALA A 133 -16.57 -8.57 -69.08
CA ALA A 133 -16.51 -7.88 -67.79
C ALA A 133 -17.92 -7.53 -67.26
N ILE A 134 -18.86 -7.14 -68.11
CA ILE A 134 -20.25 -6.83 -67.68
C ILE A 134 -21.02 -8.05 -67.14
N GLN A 135 -20.57 -9.28 -67.44
CA GLN A 135 -21.12 -10.52 -66.86
C GLN A 135 -20.64 -10.78 -65.42
N SER A 136 -19.71 -9.96 -64.91
CA SER A 136 -19.20 -10.07 -63.53
C SER A 136 -20.30 -9.81 -62.49
N ARG A 137 -20.19 -10.44 -61.32
CA ARG A 137 -21.06 -10.13 -60.17
C ARG A 137 -20.74 -8.78 -59.50
N SER A 138 -19.58 -8.20 -59.78
CA SER A 138 -19.13 -6.96 -59.15
C SER A 138 -19.72 -5.73 -59.83
N VAL A 139 -20.49 -4.92 -59.09
CA VAL A 139 -21.05 -3.64 -59.57
C VAL A 139 -19.96 -2.66 -60.02
N TYR A 140 -18.79 -2.68 -59.38
CA TYR A 140 -17.63 -1.87 -59.75
C TYR A 140 -17.05 -2.27 -61.11
N ILE A 141 -16.98 -3.58 -61.39
CA ILE A 141 -16.49 -4.08 -62.68
C ILE A 141 -17.49 -3.75 -63.79
N LYS A 142 -18.79 -3.94 -63.52
CA LYS A 142 -19.85 -3.58 -64.48
C LYS A 142 -19.84 -2.10 -64.81
N SER A 143 -19.84 -1.22 -63.80
CA SER A 143 -19.76 0.23 -64.00
C SER A 143 -18.57 0.62 -64.89
N GLY A 144 -17.37 0.15 -64.55
CA GLY A 144 -16.16 0.45 -65.36
C GLY A 144 -16.26 -0.06 -66.80
N ALA A 145 -16.79 -1.26 -67.02
CA ALA A 145 -16.92 -1.84 -68.35
C ALA A 145 -17.98 -1.13 -69.20
N TYR A 146 -19.12 -0.74 -68.63
CA TYR A 146 -20.15 0.03 -69.34
C TYR A 146 -19.66 1.43 -69.72
N LEU A 147 -18.89 2.09 -68.84
CA LEU A 147 -18.26 3.37 -69.18
C LEU A 147 -17.28 3.23 -70.35
N ASP A 148 -16.46 2.18 -70.33
CA ASP A 148 -15.48 1.93 -71.38
C ASP A 148 -16.14 1.57 -72.74
N LEU A 149 -17.23 0.79 -72.72
CA LEU A 149 -18.04 0.48 -73.91
C LEU A 149 -18.74 1.71 -74.47
N TYR A 150 -19.34 2.54 -73.61
CA TYR A 150 -19.92 3.82 -74.00
C TYR A 150 -18.90 4.70 -74.74
N GLN A 151 -17.67 4.80 -74.21
CA GLN A 151 -16.61 5.60 -74.83
C GLN A 151 -16.22 5.06 -76.22
N ILE A 152 -16.21 3.74 -76.40
CA ILE A 152 -15.91 3.09 -77.69
C ILE A 152 -17.02 3.37 -78.71
N GLU A 153 -18.29 3.16 -78.35
CA GLU A 153 -19.41 3.35 -79.28
C GLU A 153 -19.64 4.83 -79.63
N ARG A 154 -19.44 5.72 -78.65
CA ARG A 154 -19.46 7.17 -78.91
C ARG A 154 -18.36 7.61 -79.88
N ALA A 155 -17.15 7.09 -79.71
CA ALA A 155 -16.05 7.36 -80.66
C ALA A 155 -16.33 6.79 -82.06
N SER A 156 -17.16 5.75 -82.15
CA SER A 156 -17.57 5.10 -83.40
C SER A 156 -18.86 5.69 -84.00
N SER A 157 -19.38 6.81 -83.46
CA SER A 157 -20.64 7.45 -83.87
C SER A 157 -21.88 6.54 -83.84
N ARG A 158 -21.90 5.56 -82.91
CA ARG A 158 -23.04 4.65 -82.68
C ARG A 158 -23.86 5.10 -81.46
N ASP A 159 -24.65 6.15 -81.66
CA ASP A 159 -25.29 6.88 -80.56
C ASP A 159 -26.33 6.06 -79.78
N LYS A 160 -27.01 5.11 -80.42
CA LYS A 160 -28.04 4.28 -79.77
C LYS A 160 -27.44 3.29 -78.76
N GLU A 161 -26.37 2.62 -79.17
CA GLU A 161 -25.60 1.70 -78.33
C GLU A 161 -24.88 2.47 -77.21
N ALA A 162 -24.32 3.63 -77.53
CA ALA A 162 -23.71 4.52 -76.55
C ALA A 162 -24.73 4.95 -75.47
N LEU A 163 -25.95 5.33 -75.86
CA LEU A 163 -27.01 5.70 -74.92
C LEU A 163 -27.38 4.53 -73.99
N THR A 164 -27.49 3.32 -74.55
CA THR A 164 -27.78 2.11 -73.75
C THR A 164 -26.70 1.83 -72.71
N TYR A 165 -25.43 1.99 -73.08
CA TYR A 165 -24.31 1.74 -72.17
C TYR A 165 -24.16 2.81 -71.09
N ILE A 166 -24.41 4.09 -71.40
CA ILE A 166 -24.36 5.15 -70.39
C ILE A 166 -25.50 5.01 -69.37
N ASP A 167 -26.70 4.61 -69.79
CA ASP A 167 -27.82 4.35 -68.87
C ASP A 167 -27.48 3.24 -67.88
N GLN A 168 -26.88 2.14 -68.36
CA GLN A 168 -26.40 1.06 -67.49
C GLN A 168 -25.30 1.54 -66.55
N TYR A 169 -24.35 2.35 -67.03
CA TYR A 169 -23.32 2.95 -66.18
C TYR A 169 -23.92 3.75 -65.03
N LEU A 170 -24.93 4.59 -65.30
CA LEU A 170 -25.61 5.41 -64.29
C LEU A 170 -26.28 4.54 -63.21
N ILE A 171 -26.99 3.48 -63.59
CA ILE A 171 -27.62 2.52 -62.65
C ILE A 171 -26.57 1.90 -61.70
N TYR A 172 -25.43 1.48 -62.25
CA TYR A 172 -24.37 0.91 -61.43
C TYR A 172 -23.62 1.96 -60.60
N GLN A 173 -23.56 3.21 -61.07
CA GLN A 173 -23.00 4.33 -60.30
C GLN A 173 -23.88 4.65 -59.08
N ASP A 174 -25.19 4.68 -59.23
CA ASP A 174 -26.14 4.85 -58.10
C ASP A 174 -26.00 3.71 -57.09
N SER A 175 -25.83 2.48 -57.57
CA SER A 175 -25.60 1.31 -56.72
C SER A 175 -24.28 1.42 -55.94
N ILE A 176 -23.21 1.88 -56.58
CA ILE A 176 -21.91 2.12 -55.93
C ILE A 176 -22.06 3.21 -54.87
N GLN A 177 -22.74 4.32 -55.17
CA GLN A 177 -22.97 5.40 -54.22
C GLN A 177 -23.71 4.90 -52.97
N LYS A 178 -24.77 4.11 -53.16
CA LYS A 178 -25.52 3.49 -52.04
C LYS A 178 -24.64 2.58 -51.17
N ILE A 179 -23.75 1.79 -51.78
CA ILE A 179 -22.79 0.95 -51.04
C ILE A 179 -21.82 1.84 -50.24
N THR A 180 -21.24 2.86 -50.88
CA THR A 180 -20.30 3.79 -50.24
C THR A 180 -20.93 4.56 -49.07
N ASP A 181 -22.17 5.02 -49.23
CA ASP A 181 -22.89 5.72 -48.16
C ASP A 181 -23.18 4.76 -46.99
N THR A 182 -23.61 3.53 -47.29
CA THR A 182 -23.85 2.49 -46.27
C THR A 182 -22.57 2.14 -45.51
N GLU A 183 -21.44 1.99 -46.20
CA GLU A 183 -20.14 1.72 -45.58
C GLU A 183 -19.68 2.90 -44.71
N SER A 184 -19.92 4.14 -45.16
CA SER A 184 -19.59 5.35 -44.41
C SER A 184 -20.41 5.45 -43.12
N VAL A 185 -21.72 5.16 -43.18
CA VAL A 185 -22.59 5.10 -41.99
C VAL A 185 -22.11 4.03 -41.01
N LYS A 186 -21.88 2.79 -41.48
CA LYS A 186 -21.34 1.71 -40.63
C LYS A 186 -20.03 2.08 -39.97
N LYS A 187 -19.15 2.78 -40.69
CA LYS A 187 -17.87 3.25 -40.15
C LYS A 187 -18.05 4.27 -39.03
N VAL A 188 -18.98 5.22 -39.19
CA VAL A 188 -19.33 6.18 -38.15
C VAL A 188 -19.87 5.46 -36.91
N GLU A 189 -20.76 4.48 -37.09
CA GLU A 189 -21.29 3.64 -36.00
C GLU A 189 -20.19 2.86 -35.27
N MET A 190 -19.26 2.25 -36.01
CA MET A 190 -18.11 1.53 -35.43
C MET A 190 -17.20 2.48 -34.65
N LEU A 191 -16.88 3.66 -35.20
CA LEU A 191 -16.06 4.66 -34.51
C LEU A 191 -16.73 5.18 -33.24
N TYR A 192 -18.05 5.41 -33.28
CA TYR A 192 -18.82 5.79 -32.10
C TYR A 192 -18.77 4.71 -31.02
N SER A 193 -19.06 3.46 -31.40
CA SER A 193 -19.03 2.31 -30.49
C SER A 193 -17.64 2.11 -29.89
N TYR A 194 -16.59 2.22 -30.70
CA TYR A 194 -15.20 2.15 -30.25
C TYR A 194 -14.88 3.23 -29.22
N ARG A 195 -15.20 4.50 -29.50
CA ARG A 195 -14.97 5.61 -28.56
C ARG A 195 -15.75 5.45 -27.26
N HIS A 196 -16.96 4.89 -27.32
CA HIS A 196 -17.75 4.60 -26.13
C HIS A 196 -17.05 3.57 -25.23
N VAL A 197 -16.62 2.44 -25.82
CA VAL A 197 -15.89 1.38 -25.11
C VAL A 197 -14.56 1.91 -24.54
N GLU A 198 -13.81 2.69 -25.31
CA GLU A 198 -12.55 3.29 -24.86
C GLU A 198 -12.75 4.18 -23.62
N LYS A 199 -13.75 5.07 -23.65
CA LYS A 199 -14.09 5.94 -22.53
C LYS A 199 -14.55 5.16 -21.28
N GLU A 200 -15.29 4.08 -21.48
CA GLU A 200 -15.70 3.21 -20.38
C GLU A 200 -14.50 2.48 -19.77
N ASN A 201 -13.58 1.99 -20.61
CA ASN A 201 -12.35 1.35 -20.17
C ASN A 201 -11.45 2.32 -19.38
N ASP A 202 -11.32 3.56 -19.83
CA ASP A 202 -10.58 4.61 -19.10
C ASP A 202 -11.23 4.90 -17.74
N ARG A 203 -12.57 4.98 -17.69
CA ARG A 203 -13.32 5.17 -16.44
C ARG A 203 -13.10 4.00 -15.48
N LEU A 204 -13.15 2.76 -15.98
CA LEU A 204 -12.90 1.56 -15.20
C LEU A 204 -11.45 1.50 -14.71
N ALA A 205 -10.48 1.86 -15.55
CA ALA A 205 -9.07 1.92 -15.18
C ALA A 205 -8.83 2.91 -14.04
N LEU A 206 -9.44 4.10 -14.11
CA LEU A 206 -9.37 5.10 -13.04
C LEU A 206 -10.03 4.61 -11.75
N ALA A 207 -11.20 3.97 -11.83
CA ALA A 207 -11.87 3.39 -10.67
C ALA A 207 -11.03 2.28 -10.02
N ASN A 208 -10.44 1.40 -10.84
CA ASN A 208 -9.55 0.34 -10.38
C ASN A 208 -8.29 0.90 -9.70
N ALA A 209 -7.70 1.97 -10.25
CA ALA A 209 -6.56 2.63 -9.63
C ALA A 209 -6.91 3.22 -8.25
N LYS A 210 -8.08 3.89 -8.14
CA LYS A 210 -8.58 4.41 -6.86
C LYS A 210 -8.84 3.30 -5.84
N ASN A 211 -9.49 2.21 -6.26
CA ASN A 211 -9.76 1.07 -5.39
C ASN A 211 -8.47 0.40 -4.90
N LYS A 212 -7.47 0.22 -5.78
CA LYS A 212 -6.15 -0.30 -5.39
C LYS A 212 -5.47 0.62 -4.38
N ALA A 213 -5.49 1.93 -4.60
CA ALA A 213 -4.91 2.90 -3.67
C ALA A 213 -5.58 2.84 -2.29
N PHE A 214 -6.92 2.74 -2.25
CA PHE A 214 -7.67 2.58 -1.01
C PHE A 214 -7.31 1.29 -0.26
N ILE A 215 -7.20 0.16 -0.96
CA ILE A 215 -6.77 -1.12 -0.38
C ILE A 215 -5.36 -1.00 0.23
N TYR A 216 -4.42 -0.37 -0.48
CA TYR A 216 -3.06 -0.17 0.07
C TYR A 216 -3.05 0.74 1.30
N GLN A 217 -3.88 1.78 1.33
CA GLN A 217 -4.03 2.64 2.51
C GLN A 217 -4.60 1.86 3.72
N LEU A 218 -5.58 0.98 3.50
CA LEU A 218 -6.11 0.13 4.56
C LEU A 218 -5.05 -0.84 5.12
N ILE A 219 -4.27 -1.48 4.25
CA ILE A 219 -3.18 -2.38 4.66
C ILE A 219 -2.13 -1.62 5.47
N ALA A 220 -1.69 -0.46 4.98
CA ALA A 220 -0.72 0.37 5.69
C ALA A 220 -1.24 0.82 7.06
N GLY A 221 -2.51 1.26 7.14
CA GLY A 221 -3.17 1.61 8.39
C GLY A 221 -3.23 0.45 9.37
N GLY A 222 -3.57 -0.76 8.88
CA GLY A 222 -3.59 -1.99 9.69
C GLY A 222 -2.22 -2.36 10.26
N LEU A 223 -1.15 -2.20 9.47
CA LEU A 223 0.22 -2.45 9.94
C LEU A 223 0.66 -1.46 11.03
N VAL A 224 0.33 -0.17 10.88
CA VAL A 224 0.60 0.85 11.90
C VAL A 224 -0.18 0.54 13.18
N PHE A 225 -1.46 0.15 13.06
CA PHE A 225 -2.28 -0.22 14.21
C PHE A 225 -1.71 -1.45 14.95
N LEU A 226 -1.30 -2.48 14.21
CA LEU A 226 -0.64 -3.66 14.78
C LEU A 226 0.67 -3.30 15.50
N PHE A 227 1.47 -2.40 14.91
CA PHE A 227 2.70 -1.90 15.53
C PHE A 227 2.43 -1.14 16.84
N ILE A 228 1.37 -0.32 16.90
CA ILE A 228 0.98 0.38 18.12
C ILE A 228 0.57 -0.63 19.20
N ILE A 229 -0.24 -1.64 18.87
CA ILE A 229 -0.65 -2.68 19.82
C ILE A 229 0.57 -3.42 20.38
N THR A 230 1.48 -3.86 19.51
CA THR A 230 2.68 -4.59 19.97
C THR A 230 3.59 -3.71 20.82
N ALA A 231 3.74 -2.42 20.48
CA ALA A 231 4.50 -1.46 21.29
C ALA A 231 3.87 -1.22 22.67
N VAL A 232 2.54 -1.09 22.75
CA VAL A 232 1.82 -0.95 24.02
C VAL A 232 1.98 -2.20 24.87
N PHE A 233 1.77 -3.39 24.30
CA PHE A 233 1.93 -4.66 25.00
C PHE A 233 3.36 -4.87 25.51
N TYR A 234 4.36 -4.56 24.69
CA TYR A 234 5.77 -4.59 25.09
C TYR A 234 6.06 -3.62 26.24
N ARG A 235 5.48 -2.40 26.20
CA ARG A 235 5.65 -1.39 27.25
C ARG A 235 4.99 -1.83 28.56
N GLU A 236 3.81 -2.42 28.53
CA GLU A 236 3.16 -2.97 29.72
C GLU A 236 3.94 -4.15 30.30
N HIS A 237 4.39 -5.07 29.45
CA HIS A 237 5.21 -6.20 29.89
C HIS A 237 6.48 -5.72 30.59
N LYS A 238 7.18 -4.75 30.00
CA LYS A 238 8.38 -4.14 30.59
C LYS A 238 8.09 -3.43 31.91
N ARG A 239 6.96 -2.72 32.04
CA ARG A 239 6.52 -2.09 33.29
C ARG A 239 6.25 -3.12 34.39
N LYS A 240 5.54 -4.20 34.06
CA LYS A 240 5.23 -5.28 35.01
C LYS A 240 6.50 -5.97 35.51
N GLN A 241 7.48 -6.20 34.64
CA GLN A 241 8.79 -6.72 35.06
C GLN A 241 9.51 -5.78 36.03
N GLN A 242 9.50 -4.46 35.76
CA GLN A 242 10.11 -3.48 36.65
C GLN A 242 9.44 -3.41 38.02
N GLN A 243 8.11 -3.50 38.08
CA GLN A 243 7.36 -3.53 39.35
C GLN A 243 7.73 -4.77 40.17
N LEU A 244 7.75 -5.95 39.54
CA LEU A 244 8.11 -7.19 40.22
C LEU A 244 9.54 -7.15 40.77
N GLU A 245 10.46 -6.52 40.04
CA GLU A 245 11.83 -6.32 40.50
C GLU A 245 11.92 -5.37 41.70
N GLN A 246 11.12 -4.29 41.71
CA GLN A 246 11.03 -3.37 42.84
C GLN A 246 10.46 -4.04 44.09
N GLU A 247 9.38 -4.83 43.95
CA GLU A 247 8.81 -5.61 45.06
C GLU A 247 9.80 -6.65 45.62
N ARG A 248 10.60 -7.29 44.76
CA ARG A 248 11.65 -8.21 45.21
C ARG A 248 12.73 -7.48 46.00
N ARG A 249 13.14 -6.30 45.56
CA ARG A 249 14.13 -5.48 46.29
C ARG A 249 13.60 -5.01 47.63
N LEU A 250 12.34 -4.56 47.69
CA LEU A 250 11.73 -4.11 48.93
C LEU A 250 11.67 -5.25 49.96
N ARG A 251 11.16 -6.42 49.55
CA ARG A 251 11.14 -7.62 50.40
C ARG A 251 12.54 -8.01 50.88
N PHE A 252 13.54 -7.92 50.00
CA PHE A 252 14.93 -8.20 50.38
C PHE A 252 15.45 -7.24 51.46
N PHE A 253 15.12 -5.95 51.40
CA PHE A 253 15.51 -4.97 52.43
C PHE A 253 14.76 -5.18 53.75
N GLU A 254 13.45 -5.45 53.71
CA GLU A 254 12.64 -5.77 54.90
C GLU A 254 13.17 -7.02 55.62
N GLU A 255 13.42 -8.11 54.87
CA GLU A 255 14.00 -9.33 55.42
C GLU A 255 15.39 -9.10 56.04
N ARG A 256 16.20 -8.24 55.42
CA ARG A 256 17.53 -7.91 55.94
C ARG A 256 17.44 -7.15 57.26
N SER A 257 16.61 -6.11 57.33
CA SER A 257 16.39 -5.36 58.57
C SER A 257 15.85 -6.27 59.68
N HIS A 258 14.92 -7.16 59.35
CA HIS A 258 14.40 -8.15 60.30
C HIS A 258 15.49 -9.11 60.80
N LYS A 259 16.35 -9.61 59.91
CA LYS A 259 17.50 -10.45 60.29
C LYS A 259 18.50 -9.72 61.18
N GLU A 260 18.78 -8.45 60.91
CA GLU A 260 19.68 -7.63 61.72
C GLU A 260 19.13 -7.44 63.15
N SER A 261 17.83 -7.16 63.30
CA SER A 261 17.17 -7.06 64.61
C SER A 261 17.19 -8.39 65.38
N LEU A 262 16.89 -9.51 64.71
CA LEU A 262 16.97 -10.84 65.34
C LEU A 262 18.41 -11.19 65.75
N HIS A 263 19.39 -10.83 64.93
CA HIS A 263 20.79 -11.05 65.25
C HIS A 263 21.23 -10.26 66.49
N GLN A 264 20.77 -9.02 66.66
CA GLN A 264 21.04 -8.23 67.88
C GLN A 264 20.43 -8.86 69.13
N ILE A 265 19.20 -9.39 69.04
CA ILE A 265 18.55 -10.11 70.15
C ILE A 265 19.35 -11.37 70.50
N GLU A 266 19.80 -12.13 69.50
CA GLU A 266 20.61 -13.34 69.70
C GLU A 266 21.94 -13.03 70.40
N LEU A 267 22.67 -12.02 69.92
CA LEU A 267 23.91 -11.57 70.55
C LEU A 267 23.71 -11.14 72.01
N ASN A 268 22.63 -10.41 72.29
CA ASN A 268 22.28 -10.02 73.66
C ASN A 268 21.94 -11.25 74.52
N ASN A 269 21.24 -12.25 73.97
CA ASN A 269 20.92 -13.49 74.68
C ASN A 269 22.18 -14.33 74.98
N GLU A 270 23.12 -14.43 74.06
CA GLU A 270 24.42 -15.08 74.29
C GLU A 270 25.20 -14.38 75.40
N GLN A 271 25.23 -13.03 75.40
CA GLN A 271 25.86 -12.24 76.46
C GLN A 271 25.17 -12.46 77.82
N ILE A 272 23.84 -12.51 77.87
CA ILE A 272 23.08 -12.83 79.08
C ILE A 272 23.45 -14.23 79.60
N LEU A 273 23.61 -15.22 78.71
CA LEU A 273 24.01 -16.57 79.11
C LEU A 273 25.43 -16.59 79.71
N LEU A 274 26.37 -15.83 79.15
CA LEU A 274 27.72 -15.68 79.69
C LEU A 274 27.70 -15.00 81.07
N LEU A 275 26.92 -13.94 81.24
CA LEU A 275 26.75 -13.26 82.52
C LEU A 275 26.12 -14.20 83.57
N LYS A 276 25.16 -15.05 83.19
CA LYS A 276 24.58 -16.08 84.07
C LYS A 276 25.62 -17.13 84.51
N LYS A 277 26.54 -17.53 83.63
CA LYS A 277 27.66 -18.43 83.99
C LYS A 277 28.63 -17.75 84.95
N GLN A 278 29.00 -16.49 84.71
CA GLN A 278 29.86 -15.72 85.61
C GLN A 278 29.22 -15.50 86.99
N LEU A 279 27.89 -15.35 87.04
CA LEU A 279 27.13 -15.20 88.27
C LEU A 279 27.26 -16.42 89.21
N ILE A 280 27.26 -17.64 88.65
CA ILE A 280 27.44 -18.88 89.42
C ILE A 280 28.83 -18.89 90.08
N VAL A 281 29.87 -18.49 89.34
CA VAL A 281 31.25 -18.42 89.85
C VAL A 281 31.38 -17.35 90.93
N ALA A 282 30.79 -16.17 90.74
CA ALA A 282 30.81 -15.09 91.74
C ALA A 282 30.13 -15.52 93.06
N ARG A 283 29.03 -16.29 92.98
CA ARG A 283 28.35 -16.88 94.14
C ARG A 283 29.22 -17.89 94.88
N GLU A 284 29.92 -18.77 94.16
CA GLU A 284 30.84 -19.75 94.77
C GLU A 284 32.02 -19.06 95.48
N GLN A 285 32.40 -17.86 95.02
CA GLN A 285 33.49 -17.06 95.58
C GLN A 285 33.03 -16.06 96.68
N ASN A 286 31.75 -16.01 97.04
CA ASN A 286 31.15 -15.02 97.96
C ASN A 286 31.40 -13.55 97.56
N ASP A 287 31.59 -13.25 96.27
CA ASP A 287 31.73 -11.88 95.77
C ASP A 287 30.35 -11.21 95.61
N LEU A 288 29.85 -10.64 96.71
CA LEU A 288 28.54 -9.98 96.78
C LEU A 288 28.41 -8.81 95.79
N VAL A 289 29.48 -8.04 95.59
CA VAL A 289 29.46 -6.85 94.71
C VAL A 289 29.52 -7.27 93.23
N GLY A 290 30.34 -8.27 92.91
CA GLY A 290 30.38 -8.88 91.58
C GLY A 290 29.06 -9.54 91.21
N GLU A 291 28.40 -10.22 92.16
CA GLU A 291 27.09 -10.82 91.97
C GLU A 291 26.03 -9.77 91.60
N GLU A 292 25.92 -8.70 92.40
CA GLU A 292 24.95 -7.61 92.16
C GLU A 292 25.19 -6.92 90.80
N LEU A 293 26.45 -6.64 90.46
CA LEU A 293 26.81 -6.03 89.18
C LEU A 293 26.43 -6.92 87.98
N LEU A 294 26.65 -8.23 88.06
CA LEU A 294 26.29 -9.18 87.00
C LEU A 294 24.77 -9.30 86.82
N ILE A 295 24.01 -9.27 87.92
CA ILE A 295 22.54 -9.24 87.89
C ILE A 295 22.04 -7.97 87.20
N VAL A 296 22.58 -6.80 87.56
CA VAL A 296 22.20 -5.52 86.94
C VAL A 296 22.52 -5.50 85.45
N LYS A 297 23.70 -5.99 85.03
CA LYS A 297 24.07 -6.09 83.61
C LYS A 297 23.16 -7.03 82.82
N SER A 298 22.81 -8.18 83.38
CA SER A 298 21.87 -9.13 82.76
C SER A 298 20.50 -8.50 82.59
N ARG A 299 19.99 -7.83 83.64
CA ARG A 299 18.69 -7.15 83.61
C ARG A 299 18.66 -6.03 82.56
N LEU A 300 19.74 -5.25 82.43
CA LEU A 300 19.84 -4.19 81.42
C LEU A 300 19.77 -4.75 79.99
N LEU A 301 20.40 -5.90 79.72
CA LEU A 301 20.33 -6.55 78.41
C LEU A 301 18.94 -7.15 78.13
N GLU A 302 18.32 -7.77 79.15
CA GLU A 302 16.93 -8.26 79.06
C GLU A 302 15.95 -7.12 78.79
N GLU A 303 16.13 -5.97 79.47
CA GLU A 303 15.32 -4.77 79.28
C GLU A 303 15.54 -4.14 77.90
N LYS A 304 16.78 -4.14 77.38
CA LYS A 304 17.05 -3.75 75.99
C LYS A 304 16.37 -4.67 74.97
N ASN A 305 16.41 -5.98 75.17
CA ASN A 305 15.72 -6.95 74.30
C ASN A 305 14.20 -6.76 74.35
N ASN A 306 13.63 -6.57 75.54
CA ASN A 306 12.22 -6.29 75.72
C ASN A 306 11.83 -4.97 75.07
N HIS A 307 12.67 -3.94 75.18
CA HIS A 307 12.45 -2.65 74.53
C HIS A 307 12.48 -2.74 73.00
N ILE A 308 13.47 -3.44 72.42
CA ILE A 308 13.54 -3.70 70.98
C ILE A 308 12.29 -4.45 70.49
N THR A 309 11.86 -5.47 71.25
CA THR A 309 10.66 -6.24 70.93
C THR A 309 9.40 -5.40 71.06
N ALA A 310 9.27 -4.59 72.12
CA ALA A 310 8.14 -3.72 72.35
C ALA A 310 8.00 -2.64 71.28
N LEU A 311 9.10 -1.96 70.91
CA LEU A 311 9.13 -0.99 69.81
C LEU A 311 8.74 -1.63 68.47
N TYR A 312 9.20 -2.86 68.24
CA TYR A 312 8.82 -3.61 67.04
C TYR A 312 7.33 -3.95 67.04
N THR A 313 6.80 -4.48 68.14
CA THR A 313 5.38 -4.82 68.29
C THR A 313 4.48 -3.59 68.20
N GLU A 314 4.86 -2.48 68.82
CA GLU A 314 4.17 -1.20 68.75
C GLU A 314 4.10 -0.71 67.29
N ARG A 315 5.24 -0.66 66.59
CA ARG A 315 5.30 -0.26 65.19
C ARG A 315 4.44 -1.14 64.30
N GLU A 316 4.51 -2.46 64.44
CA GLU A 316 3.67 -3.40 63.67
C GLU A 316 2.18 -3.23 63.97
N THR A 317 1.83 -2.96 65.23
CA THR A 317 0.43 -2.76 65.66
C THR A 317 -0.14 -1.47 65.07
N LEU A 318 0.63 -0.37 65.17
CA LEU A 318 0.26 0.92 64.58
C LEU A 318 0.15 0.82 63.05
N LEU A 319 1.10 0.17 62.38
CA LEU A 319 1.04 -0.08 60.93
C LEU A 319 -0.18 -0.93 60.54
N SER A 320 -0.51 -1.96 61.33
CA SER A 320 -1.69 -2.80 61.11
C SER A 320 -2.98 -2.00 61.29
N ALA A 321 -3.05 -1.16 62.33
CA ALA A 321 -4.19 -0.28 62.58
C ALA A 321 -4.37 0.73 61.43
N PHE A 322 -3.28 1.39 61.01
CA PHE A 322 -3.29 2.33 59.90
C PHE A 322 -3.79 1.70 58.60
N ARG A 323 -3.27 0.52 58.24
CA ARG A 323 -3.69 -0.21 57.02
C ARG A 323 -5.14 -0.69 57.06
N LYS A 324 -5.75 -0.74 58.25
CA LYS A 324 -7.17 -1.08 58.46
C LYS A 324 -8.06 0.16 58.65
N SER A 325 -7.46 1.35 58.76
CA SER A 325 -8.21 2.60 58.91
C SER A 325 -9.05 2.89 57.67
N GLU A 326 -10.19 3.53 57.87
CA GLU A 326 -11.07 3.95 56.77
C GLU A 326 -10.35 4.86 55.79
N ILE A 327 -9.58 5.83 56.30
CA ILE A 327 -8.86 6.80 55.46
C ILE A 327 -7.80 6.14 54.57
N TYR A 328 -7.13 5.08 55.04
CA TYR A 328 -6.18 4.33 54.22
C TYR A 328 -6.88 3.73 52.99
N PHE A 329 -8.03 3.07 53.19
CA PHE A 329 -8.81 2.53 52.08
C PHE A 329 -9.34 3.62 51.16
N THR A 330 -9.88 4.72 51.70
CA THR A 330 -10.37 5.86 50.92
C THR A 330 -9.29 6.42 50.00
N VAL A 331 -8.07 6.62 50.51
CA VAL A 331 -6.95 7.13 49.70
C VAL A 331 -6.56 6.15 48.60
N ILE A 332 -6.43 4.86 48.91
CA ILE A 332 -6.08 3.84 47.92
C ILE A 332 -7.16 3.70 46.84
N GLU A 333 -8.44 3.71 47.21
CA GLU A 333 -9.56 3.64 46.25
C GLU A 333 -9.57 4.87 45.34
N LYS A 334 -9.51 6.08 45.91
CA LYS A 334 -9.51 7.33 45.14
C LYS A 334 -8.27 7.48 44.27
N SER A 335 -7.11 6.97 44.71
CA SER A 335 -5.87 7.02 43.92
C SER A 335 -5.99 6.30 42.57
N LYS A 336 -6.83 5.26 42.50
CA LYS A 336 -7.07 4.47 41.27
C LYS A 336 -8.08 5.13 40.33
N ASN A 337 -8.82 6.14 40.77
CA ASN A 337 -9.82 6.85 39.96
C ASN A 337 -9.27 8.23 39.53
N PRO A 338 -8.98 8.44 38.23
CA PRO A 338 -8.40 9.70 37.74
C PRO A 338 -9.23 10.97 37.98
N GLN A 339 -10.53 10.84 38.27
CA GLN A 339 -11.45 11.95 38.53
C GLN A 339 -11.69 12.20 40.03
N ALA A 340 -11.27 11.27 40.89
CA ALA A 340 -11.48 11.40 42.33
C ALA A 340 -10.45 12.34 42.95
N LYS A 341 -10.91 13.17 43.90
CA LYS A 341 -10.07 14.04 44.71
C LYS A 341 -10.32 13.78 46.18
N LEU A 342 -9.27 13.97 46.98
CA LEU A 342 -9.40 13.98 48.43
C LEU A 342 -9.94 15.34 48.89
N THR A 343 -10.89 15.33 49.82
CA THR A 343 -11.38 16.53 50.49
C THR A 343 -10.38 17.00 51.54
N GLU A 344 -10.50 18.26 51.98
CA GLU A 344 -9.64 18.80 53.04
C GLU A 344 -9.81 18.05 54.38
N GLU A 345 -11.01 17.56 54.66
CA GLU A 345 -11.28 16.70 55.81
C GLU A 345 -10.53 15.36 55.72
N GLU A 346 -10.52 14.74 54.53
CA GLU A 346 -9.79 13.49 54.30
C GLU A 346 -8.27 13.69 54.39
N TRP A 347 -7.74 14.82 53.90
CA TRP A 347 -6.32 15.17 54.08
C TRP A 347 -5.94 15.34 55.55
N THR A 348 -6.82 15.99 56.32
CA THR A 348 -6.62 16.18 57.76
C THR A 348 -6.63 14.85 58.51
N LYS A 349 -7.60 13.97 58.22
CA LYS A 349 -7.65 12.61 58.79
C LYS A 349 -6.41 11.80 58.43
N LEU A 350 -5.95 11.88 57.18
CA LEU A 350 -4.76 11.19 56.74
C LEU A 350 -3.51 11.67 57.48
N GLN A 351 -3.37 12.98 57.67
CA GLN A 351 -2.26 13.55 58.42
C GLN A 351 -2.23 13.01 59.86
N ILE A 352 -3.38 13.05 60.56
CA ILE A 352 -3.48 12.56 61.95
C ILE A 352 -3.05 11.10 62.05
N GLU A 353 -3.56 10.25 61.15
CA GLU A 353 -3.24 8.82 61.14
C GLU A 353 -1.76 8.54 60.80
N LEU A 354 -1.17 9.31 59.89
CA LEU A 354 0.27 9.22 59.58
C LEU A 354 1.13 9.67 60.75
N ASP A 355 0.76 10.75 61.43
CA ASP A 355 1.48 11.26 62.60
C ASP A 355 1.43 10.28 63.78
N LEU A 356 0.29 9.62 63.98
CA LEU A 356 0.16 8.55 64.98
C LEU A 356 1.00 7.31 64.62
N THR A 357 1.08 6.95 63.34
CA THR A 357 1.73 5.70 62.90
C THR A 357 3.24 5.83 62.75
N PHE A 358 3.71 7.00 62.34
CA PHE A 358 5.10 7.24 61.93
C PHE A 358 5.77 8.33 62.78
N ASP A 359 5.53 8.28 64.10
CA ASP A 359 6.19 9.12 65.11
C ASP A 359 6.19 10.61 64.75
N ASN A 360 5.00 11.23 64.69
CA ASN A 360 4.82 12.64 64.37
C ASN A 360 5.48 13.06 63.04
N PHE A 361 5.40 12.20 62.03
CA PHE A 361 5.99 12.34 60.71
C PHE A 361 5.90 13.76 60.12
N THR A 362 4.72 14.36 60.14
CA THR A 362 4.44 15.69 59.59
C THR A 362 5.19 16.77 60.37
N ASN A 363 5.10 16.75 61.70
CA ASN A 363 5.77 17.72 62.55
C ASN A 363 7.29 17.62 62.44
N ARG A 364 7.83 16.39 62.32
CA ARG A 364 9.25 16.15 62.07
C ARG A 364 9.69 16.71 60.72
N LEU A 365 8.90 16.50 59.66
CA LEU A 365 9.17 17.09 58.34
C LEU A 365 9.14 18.62 58.38
N TYR A 366 8.15 19.22 59.04
CA TYR A 366 8.07 20.68 59.19
C TYR A 366 9.22 21.25 60.01
N THR A 367 9.63 20.58 61.09
CA THR A 367 10.71 21.05 61.98
C THR A 367 12.06 21.02 61.27
N LEU A 368 12.35 19.93 60.53
CA LEU A 368 13.61 19.80 59.80
C LEU A 368 13.62 20.57 58.48
N TYR A 369 12.46 20.73 57.85
CA TYR A 369 12.33 21.35 56.53
C TYR A 369 11.16 22.36 56.48
N PRO A 370 11.26 23.51 57.15
CA PRO A 370 10.16 24.47 57.31
C PRO A 370 9.68 25.12 56.00
N ASN A 371 10.46 25.01 54.93
CA ASN A 371 10.16 25.58 53.61
C ASN A 371 9.31 24.64 52.71
N PHE A 372 8.70 23.61 53.28
CA PHE A 372 7.80 22.71 52.55
C PHE A 372 6.44 23.35 52.38
N THR A 373 5.95 23.35 51.15
CA THR A 373 4.58 23.79 50.86
C THR A 373 3.58 22.68 51.24
N GLU A 374 2.34 23.05 51.49
CA GLU A 374 1.27 22.09 51.81
C GLU A 374 1.10 21.01 50.73
N VAL A 375 1.22 21.38 49.45
CA VAL A 375 1.18 20.44 48.33
C VAL A 375 2.36 19.48 48.36
N GLU A 376 3.55 19.94 48.76
CA GLU A 376 4.73 19.10 48.89
C GLU A 376 4.58 18.10 50.04
N LEU A 377 3.96 18.49 51.15
CA LEU A 377 3.66 17.60 52.27
C LEU A 377 2.63 16.54 51.91
N ARG A 378 1.58 16.91 51.18
CA ARG A 378 0.61 15.93 50.65
C ARG A 378 1.28 14.91 49.72
N VAL A 379 2.30 15.32 48.95
CA VAL A 379 3.13 14.36 48.19
C VAL A 379 3.89 13.44 49.15
N CYS A 380 4.50 13.96 50.21
CA CYS A 380 5.18 13.16 51.22
C CYS A 380 4.25 12.15 51.90
N TYR A 381 3.02 12.53 52.25
CA TYR A 381 2.02 11.63 52.84
C TYR A 381 1.72 10.44 51.93
N LEU A 382 1.44 10.70 50.66
CA LEU A 382 1.13 9.66 49.69
C LEU A 382 2.35 8.77 49.38
N LEU A 383 3.55 9.35 49.36
CA LEU A 383 4.80 8.58 49.25
C LEU A 383 5.02 7.69 50.47
N LYS A 384 4.72 8.18 51.68
CA LYS A 384 4.84 7.40 52.93
C LYS A 384 3.90 6.19 52.94
N MET A 385 2.71 6.36 52.36
CA MET A 385 1.74 5.28 52.12
C MET A 385 2.12 4.34 50.96
N SER A 386 3.24 4.58 50.27
CA SER A 386 3.66 3.83 49.07
C SER A 386 2.67 3.90 47.90
N VAL A 387 1.94 5.01 47.76
CA VAL A 387 1.06 5.24 46.59
C VAL A 387 1.91 5.44 45.34
N LEU A 388 1.54 4.77 44.24
CA LEU A 388 2.28 4.87 42.97
C LEU A 388 2.30 6.31 42.45
N SER A 389 3.44 6.72 41.89
CA SER A 389 3.62 8.11 41.43
C SER A 389 2.66 8.52 40.30
N SER A 390 2.15 7.55 39.53
CA SER A 390 1.10 7.77 38.53
C SER A 390 -0.22 8.21 39.15
N ASP A 391 -0.47 7.74 40.37
CA ASP A 391 -1.75 7.81 41.08
C ASP A 391 -1.77 9.04 42.01
N ILE A 392 -0.61 9.39 42.56
CA ILE A 392 -0.38 10.67 43.28
C ILE A 392 -0.80 11.87 42.41
N ALA A 393 -0.53 11.83 41.10
CA ALA A 393 -0.88 12.91 40.19
C ALA A 393 -2.40 13.15 40.10
N HIS A 394 -3.20 12.08 40.21
CA HIS A 394 -4.66 12.16 40.18
C HIS A 394 -5.21 12.86 41.43
N LEU A 395 -4.58 12.63 42.60
CA LEU A 395 -5.03 13.17 43.88
C LEU A 395 -4.63 14.64 44.13
N ILE A 396 -3.52 15.11 43.55
CA ILE A 396 -2.93 16.44 43.86
C ILE A 396 -3.28 17.53 42.81
N VAL A 397 -4.19 17.23 41.87
CA VAL A 397 -4.68 18.19 40.84
C VAL A 397 -3.53 18.84 40.05
N LYS A 398 -2.51 18.06 39.67
CA LYS A 398 -1.39 18.51 38.83
C LYS A 398 -1.03 17.44 37.80
N ALA A 399 -0.50 17.85 36.64
CA ALA A 399 -0.05 16.92 35.60
C ALA A 399 1.03 15.96 36.13
N ARG A 400 1.14 14.75 35.56
CA ARG A 400 2.13 13.73 35.98
C ARG A 400 3.57 14.26 35.95
N SER A 401 3.92 15.10 34.98
CA SER A 401 5.23 15.78 34.89
C SER A 401 5.52 16.69 36.09
N SER A 402 4.47 17.26 36.68
CA SER A 402 4.57 18.13 37.85
C SER A 402 4.91 17.34 39.12
N VAL A 403 4.45 16.09 39.28
CA VAL A 403 4.76 15.27 40.46
C VAL A 403 6.24 14.86 40.48
N SER A 404 6.80 14.44 39.33
CA SER A 404 8.24 14.16 39.22
C SER A 404 9.08 15.39 39.54
N SER A 405 8.69 16.55 39.00
CA SER A 405 9.37 17.83 39.27
C SER A 405 9.28 18.25 40.74
N ILE A 406 8.14 18.00 41.40
CA ILE A 406 7.97 18.23 42.85
C ILE A 406 8.93 17.34 43.63
N ARG A 407 9.05 16.05 43.26
CA ARG A 407 9.93 15.09 43.96
C ARG A 407 11.41 15.44 43.82
N GLU A 408 11.87 15.85 42.63
CA GLU A 408 13.24 16.33 42.44
C GLU A 408 13.52 17.60 43.27
N ARG A 409 12.56 18.53 43.29
CA ARG A 409 12.68 19.76 44.09
C ARG A 409 12.70 19.46 45.59
N LEU A 410 11.85 18.56 46.07
CA LEU A 410 11.83 18.13 47.47
C LEU A 410 13.14 17.47 47.85
N TYR A 411 13.68 16.58 47.02
CA TYR A 411 14.98 15.96 47.26
C TYR A 411 16.10 17.02 47.39
N LYS A 412 16.11 17.99 46.47
CA LYS A 412 17.06 19.10 46.51
C LYS A 412 16.90 20.00 47.74
N LYS A 413 15.67 20.21 48.22
CA LYS A 413 15.41 20.97 49.46
C LYS A 413 15.94 20.22 50.70
N ILE A 414 15.82 18.90 50.73
CA ILE A 414 16.25 18.06 51.84
C ILE A 414 17.78 17.94 51.90
N HIS A 415 18.42 17.65 50.76
CA HIS A 415 19.84 17.30 50.71
C HIS A 415 20.75 18.40 50.14
N GLY A 416 20.21 19.53 49.68
CA GLY A 416 20.96 20.62 49.07
C GLY A 416 21.50 20.35 47.66
N VAL A 417 21.44 19.10 47.19
CA VAL A 417 21.96 18.66 45.88
C VAL A 417 20.84 18.15 44.95
N PRO A 418 20.98 18.29 43.62
CA PRO A 418 20.04 17.67 42.68
C PRO A 418 20.02 16.14 42.85
N GLY A 419 18.84 15.54 42.74
CA GLY A 419 18.69 14.09 42.75
C GLY A 419 17.48 13.66 41.95
N ILE A 420 17.38 12.35 41.71
CA ILE A 420 16.29 11.77 40.92
C ILE A 420 15.09 11.45 41.83
N PRO A 421 13.84 11.46 41.31
CA PRO A 421 12.64 11.24 42.13
C PRO A 421 12.68 10.01 43.03
N LYS A 422 13.31 8.92 42.57
CA LYS A 422 13.43 7.66 43.33
C LYS A 422 14.20 7.81 44.64
N MET A 423 15.16 8.75 44.70
CA MET A 423 15.94 8.98 45.92
C MET A 423 15.08 9.63 47.00
N LEU A 424 14.12 10.49 46.63
CA LEU A 424 13.15 11.02 47.58
C LEU A 424 12.22 9.93 48.12
N ASP A 425 11.75 9.02 47.26
CA ASP A 425 10.83 7.96 47.70
C ASP A 425 11.49 7.08 48.75
N ALA A 426 12.75 6.71 48.54
CA ALA A 426 13.53 5.95 49.52
C ALA A 426 13.66 6.74 50.83
N PHE A 427 14.04 8.02 50.76
CA PHE A 427 14.14 8.88 51.93
C PHE A 427 12.82 8.95 52.70
N ILE A 428 11.69 9.24 52.04
CA ILE A 428 10.39 9.38 52.69
C ILE A 428 9.88 8.04 53.24
N ALA A 429 10.12 6.93 52.55
CA ALA A 429 9.77 5.60 53.04
C ALA A 429 10.48 5.30 54.37
N ASP A 430 11.74 5.70 54.51
CA ASP A 430 12.57 5.44 55.69
C ASP A 430 12.40 6.48 56.82
N PHE A 431 12.10 7.74 56.47
CA PHE A 431 12.01 8.89 57.39
C PHE A 431 10.90 8.77 58.43
#